data_AF-A0A2T0MLQ9-F1
#
_entry.id   AF-A0A2T0MLQ9-F1
#
_cell.length_a   1.000
_cell.length_b   1.000
_cell.length_c   1.000
_cell.angle_alpha   90.00
_cell.angle_beta   90.00
_cell.angle_gamma   90.00
#
_symmetry.space_group_name_H-M   'P 1'
#
loop_
_entity.id
_entity.type
_entity.pdbx_description
1 polymer ?
#
loop_
_entity_poly.entity_id
_entity_poly.type
_entity_poly.pdbx_seq_one_letter_code
_entity_poly.pdbx_strand_id
1 'polypeptide(L)'
;MTRLDTLLAGLARERSTGALRVGRSGTIFLADGRVTYMECAQAPSVERLLAARGLMSETALRRLRDDGGCARLIEEGPLTAGELQYAVLGGVLDAAFFLLPVSGARPKFRPGERHWLGGQWFFDVAGLVRECARRRTQLAEIWPSADVDLLPVRPLARLPGHGVTLSRVQWEVVVRADHKATPLELAKQIGRPAYPVLLAVRRLAAAGLLAEPEPAGLPKRGQHAAAGRPPHDPGAAPQPLGPPVTGDPTDLALLMRLKKALEELS
;
A
#
# COMPACT_ATOMS: atom_id res chain seq x y z
N MET A 1 -1.15 20.80 1.42
CA MET A 1 -2.04 20.48 2.56
C MET A 1 -3.42 20.17 2.02
N THR A 2 -4.02 19.07 2.44
CA THR A 2 -5.38 18.67 2.04
C THR A 2 -6.44 19.46 2.83
N ARG A 3 -7.70 19.41 2.37
CA ARG A 3 -8.83 19.96 3.14
C ARG A 3 -8.98 19.29 4.51
N LEU A 4 -8.66 17.99 4.60
CA LEU A 4 -8.72 17.24 5.84
C LEU A 4 -7.62 17.66 6.82
N ASP A 5 -6.40 17.92 6.34
CA ASP A 5 -5.29 18.44 7.16
C ASP A 5 -5.68 19.77 7.81
N THR A 6 -6.31 20.66 7.05
CA THR A 6 -6.73 21.99 7.51
C THR A 6 -7.82 21.88 8.58
N LEU A 7 -8.80 21.00 8.36
CA LEU A 7 -9.85 20.73 9.34
C LEU A 7 -9.30 20.15 10.64
N LEU A 8 -8.40 19.18 10.56
CA LEU A 8 -7.75 18.58 11.73
C LEU A 8 -6.91 19.59 12.50
N ALA A 9 -6.19 20.47 11.81
CA ALA A 9 -5.46 21.56 12.44
C ALA A 9 -6.40 22.55 13.16
N GLY A 10 -7.59 22.80 12.61
CA GLY A 10 -8.66 23.56 13.29
C GLY A 10 -9.09 22.90 14.60
N LEU A 11 -9.51 21.64 14.54
CA LEU A 11 -9.93 20.85 15.71
C LEU A 11 -8.84 20.74 16.77
N ALA A 12 -7.57 20.65 16.36
CA ALA A 12 -6.44 20.65 17.27
C ALA A 12 -6.30 21.98 18.03
N ARG A 13 -6.37 23.12 17.32
CA ARG A 13 -6.30 24.46 17.94
C ARG A 13 -7.48 24.73 18.88
N GLU A 14 -8.66 24.24 18.52
CA GLU A 14 -9.88 24.36 19.33
C GLU A 14 -9.94 23.37 20.49
N ARG A 15 -8.91 22.52 20.66
CA ARG A 15 -8.86 21.47 21.69
C ARG A 15 -10.09 20.55 21.66
N SER A 16 -10.62 20.30 20.46
CA SER A 16 -11.86 19.55 20.31
C SER A 16 -11.69 18.09 20.78
N THR A 17 -12.76 17.56 21.37
CA THR A 17 -12.86 16.15 21.78
C THR A 17 -14.04 15.49 21.08
N GLY A 18 -13.80 14.39 20.38
CA GLY A 18 -14.83 13.69 19.61
C GLY A 18 -14.26 12.89 18.43
N ALA A 19 -15.15 12.42 17.55
CA ALA A 19 -14.80 11.63 16.38
C ALA A 19 -15.06 12.39 15.08
N LEU A 20 -14.06 12.51 14.22
CA LEU A 20 -14.19 13.02 12.86
C LEU A 20 -14.32 11.86 11.87
N ARG A 21 -15.53 11.61 11.37
CA ARG A 21 -15.81 10.55 10.40
C ARG A 21 -15.59 11.05 8.97
N VAL A 22 -14.77 10.35 8.19
CA VAL A 22 -14.41 10.69 6.80
C VAL A 22 -15.13 9.71 5.86
N GLY A 23 -16.43 9.94 5.66
CA GLY A 23 -17.27 9.09 4.81
C GLY A 23 -17.24 7.62 5.25
N ARG A 24 -16.96 6.72 4.30
CA ARG A 24 -16.75 5.28 4.56
C ARG A 24 -15.26 4.92 4.69
N SER A 25 -14.36 5.89 4.55
CA SER A 25 -12.92 5.64 4.49
C SER A 25 -12.31 5.41 5.86
N GLY A 26 -12.85 6.04 6.90
CA GLY A 26 -12.31 5.93 8.25
C GLY A 26 -12.81 6.98 9.23
N THR A 27 -12.28 6.92 10.46
CA THR A 27 -12.62 7.80 11.58
C THR A 27 -11.36 8.23 12.31
N ILE A 28 -11.32 9.49 12.76
CA ILE A 28 -10.22 10.07 13.53
C ILE A 28 -10.78 10.48 14.89
N PHE A 29 -10.23 9.94 15.97
CA PHE A 29 -10.70 10.21 17.33
C PHE A 29 -9.75 11.19 18.00
N LEU A 30 -10.30 12.26 18.57
CA LEU A 30 -9.56 13.32 19.23
C LEU A 30 -9.98 13.47 20.70
N ALA A 31 -9.02 13.83 21.54
CA ALA A 31 -9.25 14.32 22.89
C ALA A 31 -8.30 15.49 23.16
N ASP A 32 -8.87 16.62 23.61
CA ASP A 32 -8.13 17.85 23.88
C ASP A 32 -7.23 18.28 22.68
N GLY A 33 -7.78 18.17 21.47
CA GLY A 33 -7.08 18.54 20.23
C GLY A 33 -5.99 17.57 19.76
N ARG A 34 -5.71 16.50 20.51
CA ARG A 34 -4.75 15.46 20.12
C ARG A 34 -5.48 14.23 19.59
N VAL A 35 -4.90 13.57 18.59
CA VAL A 35 -5.44 12.32 18.06
C VAL A 35 -5.17 11.22 19.10
N THR A 36 -6.21 10.47 19.46
CA THR A 36 -6.11 9.33 20.39
C THR A 36 -6.17 8.00 19.67
N TYR A 37 -6.84 7.96 18.52
CA TYR A 37 -6.94 6.77 17.69
C TYR A 37 -7.38 7.13 16.27
N MET A 38 -7.10 6.25 15.30
CA MET A 38 -7.52 6.39 13.91
C MET A 38 -7.86 5.02 13.32
N GLU A 39 -8.90 4.99 12.50
CA GLU A 39 -9.32 3.82 11.75
C GLU A 39 -9.35 4.14 10.26
N CYS A 40 -8.96 3.18 9.43
CA CYS A 40 -9.11 3.27 7.98
C CYS A 40 -9.56 1.91 7.42
N ALA A 41 -10.60 1.93 6.59
CA ALA A 41 -11.18 0.71 6.00
C ALA A 41 -10.18 -0.05 5.09
N GLN A 42 -9.21 0.67 4.52
CA GLN A 42 -8.20 0.09 3.63
C GLN A 42 -7.07 -0.62 4.40
N ALA A 43 -6.77 -0.17 5.62
CA ALA A 43 -5.69 -0.73 6.44
C ALA A 43 -6.18 -1.91 7.30
N PRO A 44 -5.29 -2.82 7.70
CA PRO A 44 -5.59 -3.81 8.74
C PRO A 44 -5.93 -3.12 10.07
N SER A 45 -6.96 -3.61 10.77
CA SER A 45 -7.29 -3.12 12.10
C SER A 45 -6.33 -3.65 13.15
N VAL A 46 -6.27 -3.00 14.32
CA VAL A 46 -5.43 -3.46 15.45
C VAL A 46 -5.81 -4.88 15.88
N GLU A 47 -7.10 -5.20 15.89
CA GLU A 47 -7.57 -6.55 16.20
C GLU A 47 -7.01 -7.59 15.23
N ARG A 48 -6.97 -7.24 13.93
CA ARG A 48 -6.40 -8.11 12.92
C ARG A 48 -4.89 -8.30 13.11
N LEU A 49 -4.17 -7.23 13.48
CA LEU A 49 -2.72 -7.29 13.76
C LEU A 49 -2.41 -8.19 14.97
N LEU A 50 -3.20 -8.08 16.05
CA LEU A 50 -3.04 -8.88 17.26
C LEU A 50 -3.41 -10.35 17.01
N ALA A 51 -4.49 -10.61 16.28
CA ALA A 51 -4.94 -11.95 15.94
C ALA A 51 -3.95 -12.71 15.05
N ALA A 52 -3.40 -12.04 14.03
CA ALA A 52 -2.41 -12.67 13.16
C ALA A 52 -1.09 -13.01 13.88
N ARG A 53 -0.77 -12.29 14.97
CA ARG A 53 0.37 -12.61 15.84
C ARG A 53 0.07 -13.71 16.87
N GLY A 54 -1.15 -14.23 16.90
CA GLY A 54 -1.58 -15.24 17.87
C GLY A 54 -1.72 -14.71 19.30
N LEU A 55 -1.69 -13.39 19.50
CA LEU A 55 -1.73 -12.79 20.84
C LEU A 55 -3.15 -12.79 21.41
N MET A 56 -4.15 -12.49 20.57
CA MET A 56 -5.57 -12.53 20.95
C MET A 56 -6.45 -12.79 19.75
N SER A 57 -7.50 -13.60 19.90
CA SER A 57 -8.50 -13.74 18.84
C SER A 57 -9.31 -12.45 18.66
N GLU A 58 -9.80 -12.20 17.45
CA GLU A 58 -10.69 -11.07 17.19
C GLU A 58 -11.99 -11.14 18.02
N THR A 59 -12.47 -12.36 18.32
CA THR A 59 -13.65 -12.56 19.16
C THR A 59 -13.41 -12.17 20.61
N ALA A 60 -12.22 -12.47 21.15
CA ALA A 60 -11.85 -12.06 22.51
C ALA A 60 -11.74 -10.54 22.63
N LEU A 61 -11.13 -9.88 21.64
CA LEU A 61 -11.04 -8.41 21.60
C LEU A 61 -12.41 -7.74 21.48
N ARG A 62 -13.32 -8.31 20.67
CA ARG A 62 -14.70 -7.81 20.56
C ARG A 62 -15.46 -7.85 21.88
N ARG A 63 -15.28 -8.88 22.71
CA ARG A 63 -15.91 -8.98 24.04
C ARG A 63 -15.37 -7.92 25.00
N LEU A 64 -14.04 -7.73 25.04
CA LEU A 64 -13.40 -6.74 25.92
C LEU A 64 -13.77 -5.30 25.59
N ARG A 65 -14.05 -4.99 24.32
CA ARG A 65 -14.59 -3.69 23.93
C ARG A 65 -15.86 -3.34 24.69
N ASP A 66 -16.73 -4.33 24.92
CA ASP A 66 -18.05 -4.13 25.50
C ASP A 66 -18.01 -4.16 27.05
N ASP A 67 -16.99 -4.81 27.66
CA ASP A 67 -16.90 -5.12 29.11
C ASP A 67 -15.92 -4.24 29.94
N GLY A 68 -15.43 -3.12 29.41
CA GLY A 68 -14.60 -2.16 30.18
C GLY A 68 -13.40 -1.55 29.45
N GLY A 69 -13.26 -1.78 28.15
CA GLY A 69 -12.36 -1.01 27.28
C GLY A 69 -10.86 -1.29 27.47
N CYS A 70 -10.02 -0.40 26.93
CA CYS A 70 -8.57 -0.59 26.83
C CYS A 70 -7.86 -0.75 28.18
N ALA A 71 -8.32 -0.07 29.24
CA ALA A 71 -7.70 -0.15 30.57
C ALA A 71 -7.76 -1.57 31.13
N ARG A 72 -8.94 -2.21 31.10
CA ARG A 72 -9.08 -3.61 31.53
C ARG A 72 -8.28 -4.57 30.66
N LEU A 73 -8.17 -4.31 29.36
CA LEU A 73 -7.32 -5.13 28.48
C LEU A 73 -5.84 -5.07 28.91
N ILE A 74 -5.36 -3.94 29.42
CA ILE A 74 -3.98 -3.80 29.91
C ILE A 74 -3.81 -4.44 31.29
N GLU A 75 -4.80 -4.28 32.18
CA GLU A 75 -4.72 -4.76 33.56
C GLU A 75 -4.97 -6.26 33.70
N GLU A 76 -5.97 -6.79 32.99
CA GLU A 76 -6.46 -8.17 33.12
C GLU A 76 -6.22 -9.02 31.86
N GLY A 77 -5.85 -8.38 30.74
CA GLY A 77 -5.70 -9.05 29.47
C GLY A 77 -4.38 -9.81 29.34
N PRO A 78 -4.31 -10.78 28.41
CA PRO A 78 -3.09 -11.53 28.13
C PRO A 78 -2.03 -10.72 27.37
N LEU A 79 -2.33 -9.47 27.01
CA LEU A 79 -1.46 -8.58 26.24
C LEU A 79 -0.69 -7.65 27.17
N THR A 80 0.62 -7.55 26.94
CA THR A 80 1.40 -6.51 27.60
C THR A 80 1.03 -5.12 27.03
N ALA A 81 1.20 -4.08 27.86
CA ALA A 81 1.01 -2.70 27.42
C ALA A 81 1.86 -2.35 26.17
N GLY A 82 3.08 -2.88 26.08
CA GLY A 82 3.98 -2.66 24.94
C GLY A 82 3.51 -3.33 23.65
N GLU A 83 2.95 -4.54 23.72
CA GLU A 83 2.38 -5.21 22.55
C GLU A 83 1.17 -4.46 22.01
N LEU A 84 0.28 -4.00 22.90
CA LEU A 84 -0.87 -3.19 22.51
C LEU A 84 -0.43 -1.84 21.95
N GLN A 85 0.54 -1.17 22.58
CA GLN A 85 1.10 0.09 22.09
C GLN A 85 1.67 -0.07 20.68
N TYR A 86 2.44 -1.12 20.44
CA TYR A 86 3.03 -1.38 19.12
C TYR A 86 1.94 -1.61 18.06
N ALA A 87 0.90 -2.38 18.38
CA ALA A 87 -0.20 -2.64 17.46
C ALA A 87 -1.00 -1.36 17.16
N VAL A 88 -1.33 -0.56 18.19
CA VAL A 88 -2.04 0.71 18.03
C VAL A 88 -1.23 1.73 17.25
N LEU A 89 0.07 1.86 17.54
CA LEU A 89 0.97 2.74 16.78
C LEU A 89 0.98 2.36 15.30
N GLY A 90 1.11 1.06 14.98
CA GLY A 90 1.04 0.57 13.61
C GLY A 90 -0.29 0.92 12.93
N GLY A 91 -1.41 0.63 13.58
CA GLY A 91 -2.76 0.89 13.07
C GLY A 91 -3.04 2.38 12.85
N VAL A 92 -2.67 3.25 13.80
CA VAL A 92 -2.86 4.70 13.69
C VAL A 92 -2.01 5.29 12.57
N LEU A 93 -0.74 4.88 12.45
CA LEU A 93 0.14 5.40 11.41
C LEU A 93 -0.29 4.95 10.00
N ASP A 94 -0.78 3.72 9.85
CA ASP A 94 -1.38 3.28 8.59
C ASP A 94 -2.68 4.03 8.30
N ALA A 95 -3.58 4.13 9.29
CA ALA A 95 -4.82 4.87 9.13
C ALA A 95 -4.55 6.33 8.73
N ALA A 96 -3.60 7.01 9.36
CA ALA A 96 -3.16 8.34 8.95
C ALA A 96 -2.65 8.36 7.50
N PHE A 97 -1.78 7.41 7.15
CA PHE A 97 -1.18 7.34 5.83
C PHE A 97 -2.21 7.20 4.70
N PHE A 98 -3.26 6.38 4.90
CA PHE A 98 -4.30 6.13 3.89
C PHE A 98 -5.50 7.09 3.98
N LEU A 99 -5.83 7.61 5.16
CA LEU A 99 -7.01 8.44 5.38
C LEU A 99 -6.78 9.93 5.09
N LEU A 100 -5.64 10.49 5.50
CA LEU A 100 -5.34 11.92 5.32
C LEU A 100 -5.39 12.41 3.85
N PRO A 101 -4.94 11.62 2.85
CA PRO A 101 -5.02 12.02 1.45
C PRO A 101 -6.43 11.91 0.85
N VAL A 102 -7.40 11.28 1.54
CA VAL A 102 -8.75 11.08 1.01
C VAL A 102 -9.37 12.44 0.70
N SER A 103 -9.75 12.60 -0.56
CA SER A 103 -10.43 13.79 -1.08
C SER A 103 -11.87 13.45 -1.45
N GLY A 104 -12.72 14.46 -1.62
CA GLY A 104 -14.13 14.29 -2.01
C GLY A 104 -15.07 13.81 -0.90
N ALA A 105 -14.57 13.26 0.21
CA ALA A 105 -15.37 12.99 1.39
C ALA A 105 -15.83 14.30 2.05
N ARG A 106 -17.02 14.29 2.68
CA ARG A 106 -17.49 15.36 3.56
C ARG A 106 -17.31 14.91 5.02
N PRO A 107 -16.25 15.35 5.72
CA PRO A 107 -16.02 14.94 7.10
C PRO A 107 -17.17 15.39 8.02
N LYS A 108 -17.53 14.56 8.99
CA LYS A 108 -18.57 14.87 9.99
C LYS A 108 -18.00 14.67 11.38
N PHE A 109 -17.97 15.75 12.16
CA PHE A 109 -17.51 15.69 13.54
C PHE A 109 -18.65 15.31 14.49
N ARG A 110 -18.36 14.42 15.44
CA ARG A 110 -19.26 13.95 16.49
C ARG A 110 -18.62 14.27 17.85
N PRO A 111 -19.06 15.35 18.52
CA PRO A 111 -18.50 15.73 19.82
C PRO A 111 -18.62 14.61 20.85
N GLY A 112 -17.58 14.43 21.67
CA GLY A 112 -17.57 13.47 22.79
C GLY A 112 -17.41 11.99 22.43
N GLU A 113 -17.59 11.60 21.16
CA GLU A 113 -17.41 10.21 20.72
C GLU A 113 -15.94 9.78 20.83
N ARG A 114 -15.70 8.61 21.43
CA ARG A 114 -14.36 8.05 21.71
C ARG A 114 -14.23 6.64 21.17
N HIS A 115 -13.03 6.28 20.76
CA HIS A 115 -12.70 4.89 20.45
C HIS A 115 -12.31 4.16 21.73
N TRP A 116 -12.68 2.88 21.85
CA TRP A 116 -12.41 2.08 23.05
C TRP A 116 -10.93 1.82 23.32
N LEU A 117 -10.09 1.79 22.27
CA LEU A 117 -8.61 1.78 22.36
C LEU A 117 -7.99 3.19 22.51
N GLY A 118 -8.78 4.25 22.37
CA GLY A 118 -8.30 5.62 22.45
C GLY A 118 -8.06 6.07 23.90
N GLY A 119 -7.17 7.04 24.07
CA GLY A 119 -6.96 7.76 25.34
C GLY A 119 -5.75 7.27 26.15
N GLN A 120 -5.15 6.14 25.78
CA GLN A 120 -3.88 5.69 26.38
C GLN A 120 -2.66 6.34 25.72
N TRP A 121 -2.74 6.55 24.40
CA TRP A 121 -1.70 7.20 23.61
C TRP A 121 -2.26 8.39 22.84
N PHE A 122 -1.41 9.40 22.64
CA PHE A 122 -1.78 10.66 22.01
C PHE A 122 -0.78 10.97 20.90
N PHE A 123 -1.31 11.47 19.80
CA PHE A 123 -0.56 11.81 18.60
C PHE A 123 -0.87 13.25 18.18
N ASP A 124 0.18 14.02 17.95
CA ASP A 124 0.03 15.38 17.44
C ASP A 124 -0.37 15.34 15.95
N VAL A 125 -1.38 16.13 15.58
CA VAL A 125 -1.85 16.22 14.18
C VAL A 125 -0.71 16.57 13.24
N ALA A 126 0.09 17.58 13.59
CA ALA A 126 1.24 17.99 12.78
C ALA A 126 2.31 16.89 12.69
N GLY A 127 2.50 16.10 13.76
CA GLY A 127 3.41 14.96 13.78
C GLY A 127 2.98 13.86 12.81
N LEU A 128 1.70 13.50 12.83
CA LEU A 128 1.13 12.52 11.90
C LEU A 128 1.25 12.97 10.44
N VAL A 129 0.93 14.24 10.13
CA VAL A 129 1.07 14.78 8.78
C VAL A 129 2.52 14.72 8.29
N ARG A 130 3.49 15.09 9.13
CA ARG A 130 4.92 15.00 8.79
C ARG A 130 5.37 13.55 8.56
N GLU A 131 4.94 12.63 9.42
CA GLU A 131 5.28 11.22 9.27
C GLU A 131 4.67 10.61 7.99
N CYS A 132 3.43 10.98 7.65
CA CYS A 132 2.83 10.57 6.37
C CYS A 132 3.61 11.12 5.16
N ALA A 133 4.07 12.38 5.22
CA ALA A 133 4.91 12.95 4.16
C ALA A 133 6.25 12.21 4.04
N ARG A 134 6.95 11.98 5.16
CA ARG A 134 8.21 11.23 5.21
C ARG A 134 8.07 9.84 4.60
N ARG A 135 7.00 9.12 4.95
CA ARG A 135 6.69 7.78 4.40
C ARG A 135 6.45 7.80 2.89
N ARG A 136 5.78 8.82 2.37
CA ARG A 136 5.55 8.97 0.91
C ARG A 136 6.85 9.24 0.17
N THR A 137 7.68 10.14 0.69
CA THR A 137 9.02 10.41 0.15
C THR A 137 9.85 9.12 0.10
N GLN A 138 9.89 8.38 1.21
CA GLN A 138 10.62 7.12 1.29
C GLN A 138 10.16 6.08 0.26
N LEU A 139 8.85 5.97 0.03
CA LEU A 139 8.31 5.07 -1.00
C LEU A 139 8.71 5.51 -2.42
N ALA A 140 8.63 6.81 -2.70
CA ALA A 140 8.98 7.38 -4.01
C ALA A 140 10.49 7.25 -4.32
N GLU A 141 11.35 7.37 -3.31
CA GLU A 141 12.80 7.18 -3.44
C GLU A 141 13.18 5.73 -3.79
N ILE A 142 12.45 4.74 -3.28
CA ILE A 142 12.73 3.32 -3.54
C ILE A 142 12.25 2.91 -4.93
N TRP A 143 11.04 3.31 -5.30
CA TRP A 143 10.45 3.01 -6.60
C TRP A 143 9.48 4.12 -6.98
N PRO A 144 9.67 4.87 -8.08
CA PRO A 144 8.88 6.08 -8.33
C PRO A 144 7.40 5.83 -8.62
N SER A 145 7.06 4.74 -9.32
CA SER A 145 5.66 4.45 -9.68
C SER A 145 4.85 3.99 -8.46
N ALA A 146 3.66 4.59 -8.28
CA ALA A 146 2.70 4.16 -7.27
C ALA A 146 1.81 2.99 -7.71
N ASP A 147 1.89 2.56 -8.98
CA ASP A 147 1.05 1.49 -9.50
C ASP A 147 1.30 0.17 -8.78
N VAL A 148 2.55 -0.10 -8.39
CA VAL A 148 2.93 -1.30 -7.63
C VAL A 148 2.27 -1.38 -6.25
N ASP A 149 1.77 -0.26 -5.71
CA ASP A 149 1.04 -0.24 -4.44
C ASP A 149 -0.43 -0.67 -4.61
N LEU A 150 -0.95 -0.61 -5.84
CA LEU A 150 -2.36 -0.79 -6.17
C LEU A 150 -2.63 -2.04 -7.01
N LEU A 151 -1.61 -2.52 -7.73
CA LEU A 151 -1.71 -3.70 -8.60
C LEU A 151 -1.46 -4.99 -7.82
N PRO A 152 -1.99 -6.14 -8.31
CA PRO A 152 -1.68 -7.44 -7.74
C PRO A 152 -0.17 -7.70 -7.67
N VAL A 153 0.30 -8.20 -6.52
CA VAL A 153 1.71 -8.57 -6.36
C VAL A 153 1.98 -9.87 -7.10
N ARG A 154 2.91 -9.85 -8.04
CA ARG A 154 3.26 -11.00 -8.89
C ARG A 154 4.76 -11.29 -8.78
N PRO A 155 5.22 -12.11 -7.82
CA PRO A 155 6.62 -12.51 -7.77
C PRO A 155 7.03 -13.26 -9.04
N LEU A 156 8.28 -13.09 -9.46
CA LEU A 156 8.83 -13.87 -10.57
C LEU A 156 8.87 -15.36 -10.22
N ALA A 157 8.44 -16.21 -11.16
CA ALA A 157 8.48 -17.66 -10.99
C ALA A 157 9.92 -18.22 -11.03
N ARG A 158 10.83 -17.55 -11.73
CA ARG A 158 12.25 -17.92 -11.83
C ARG A 158 13.12 -16.67 -11.77
N LEU A 159 14.15 -16.72 -10.92
CA LEU A 159 15.14 -15.65 -10.81
C LEU A 159 16.21 -15.80 -11.89
N PRO A 160 16.72 -14.69 -12.46
CA PRO A 160 17.80 -14.74 -13.43
C PRO A 160 19.14 -14.99 -12.73
N GLY A 161 19.51 -16.27 -12.58
CA GLY A 161 20.88 -16.75 -12.36
C GLY A 161 21.59 -16.43 -11.03
N HIS A 162 21.13 -15.46 -10.25
CA HIS A 162 21.72 -15.06 -8.96
C HIS A 162 20.79 -15.32 -7.76
N GLY A 163 21.39 -15.46 -6.58
CA GLY A 163 20.67 -15.54 -5.30
C GLY A 163 20.22 -14.15 -4.82
N VAL A 164 19.11 -14.11 -4.08
CA VAL A 164 18.56 -12.87 -3.49
C VAL A 164 18.36 -13.06 -2.00
N THR A 165 18.63 -12.01 -1.22
CA THR A 165 18.34 -12.00 0.22
C THR A 165 17.05 -11.22 0.46
N LEU A 166 16.09 -11.86 1.12
CA LEU A 166 14.81 -11.25 1.47
C LEU A 166 14.75 -10.96 2.97
N SER A 167 14.31 -9.76 3.32
CA SER A 167 13.86 -9.47 4.68
C SER A 167 12.63 -10.31 5.02
N ARG A 168 12.34 -10.45 6.32
CA ARG A 168 11.16 -11.18 6.80
C ARG A 168 9.86 -10.75 6.12
N VAL A 169 9.62 -9.44 5.97
CA VAL A 169 8.38 -8.93 5.35
C VAL A 169 8.34 -9.24 3.86
N GLN A 170 9.47 -9.13 3.16
CA GLN A 170 9.55 -9.49 1.73
C GLN A 170 9.27 -10.99 1.52
N TRP A 171 9.82 -11.85 2.38
CA TRP A 171 9.53 -13.29 2.35
C TRP A 171 8.05 -13.57 2.60
N GLU A 172 7.46 -12.98 3.65
CA GLU A 172 6.04 -13.13 3.97
C GLU A 172 5.12 -12.67 2.82
N VAL A 173 5.49 -11.60 2.11
CA VAL A 173 4.80 -11.12 0.91
C VAL A 173 4.92 -12.11 -0.25
N VAL A 174 6.14 -12.56 -0.58
CA VAL A 174 6.38 -13.46 -1.72
C VAL A 174 5.67 -14.80 -1.54
N VAL A 175 5.73 -15.40 -0.35
CA VAL A 175 5.10 -16.70 -0.08
C VAL A 175 3.58 -16.62 -0.11
N ARG A 176 3.00 -15.46 0.19
CA ARG A 176 1.54 -15.28 0.23
C ARG A 176 0.96 -14.72 -1.07
N ALA A 177 1.77 -14.13 -1.93
CA ALA A 177 1.32 -13.56 -3.18
C ALA A 177 0.73 -14.65 -4.11
N ASP A 178 -0.55 -14.53 -4.41
CA ASP A 178 -1.33 -15.43 -5.27
C ASP A 178 -1.52 -14.86 -6.70
N HIS A 179 -0.72 -13.85 -7.07
CA HIS A 179 -0.79 -13.07 -8.30
C HIS A 179 -2.07 -12.24 -8.48
N LYS A 180 -2.96 -12.21 -7.47
CA LYS A 180 -4.25 -11.51 -7.49
C LYS A 180 -4.36 -10.47 -6.38
N ALA A 181 -3.83 -10.76 -5.19
CA ALA A 181 -3.88 -9.90 -4.04
C ALA A 181 -2.98 -8.67 -4.24
N THR A 182 -3.58 -7.50 -4.01
CA THR A 182 -2.88 -6.23 -3.88
C THR A 182 -2.06 -6.18 -2.59
N PRO A 183 -1.07 -5.27 -2.46
CA PRO A 183 -0.30 -5.11 -1.24
C PRO A 183 -1.16 -4.88 0.02
N LEU A 184 -2.26 -4.14 -0.08
CA LEU A 184 -3.18 -3.92 1.04
C LEU A 184 -3.94 -5.19 1.44
N GLU A 185 -4.36 -5.99 0.47
CA GLU A 185 -4.99 -7.28 0.74
C GLU A 185 -4.01 -8.26 1.37
N LEU A 186 -2.76 -8.29 0.88
CA LEU A 186 -1.68 -9.06 1.49
C LEU A 186 -1.40 -8.61 2.92
N ALA A 187 -1.36 -7.31 3.19
CA ALA A 187 -1.19 -6.79 4.55
C ALA A 187 -2.29 -7.30 5.50
N LYS A 188 -3.56 -7.30 5.07
CA LYS A 188 -4.68 -7.87 5.84
C LYS A 188 -4.56 -9.37 6.01
N GLN A 189 -4.19 -10.08 4.96
CA GLN A 189 -4.05 -11.53 4.94
C GLN A 189 -2.92 -12.03 5.86
N ILE A 190 -1.75 -11.38 5.81
CA ILE A 190 -0.58 -11.67 6.64
C ILE A 190 -0.80 -11.13 8.06
N GLY A 191 -1.58 -10.06 8.21
CA GLY A 191 -1.80 -9.35 9.48
C GLY A 191 -0.60 -8.50 9.88
N ARG A 192 -0.04 -7.80 8.90
CA ARG A 192 1.04 -6.82 9.07
C ARG A 192 0.49 -5.41 8.87
N PRO A 193 1.09 -4.38 9.49
CA PRO A 193 0.83 -3.01 9.07
C PRO A 193 1.08 -2.88 7.55
N ALA A 194 0.22 -2.15 6.87
CA ALA A 194 0.21 -1.97 5.42
C ALA A 194 1.44 -1.20 4.93
N TYR A 195 1.90 -0.15 5.62
CA TYR A 195 3.06 0.61 5.15
C TYR A 195 4.35 -0.24 4.99
N PRO A 196 4.76 -1.07 5.98
CA PRO A 196 5.87 -2.01 5.80
C PRO A 196 5.69 -2.98 4.62
N VAL A 197 4.46 -3.39 4.33
CA VAL A 197 4.16 -4.24 3.17
C VAL A 197 4.34 -3.47 1.86
N LEU A 198 3.87 -2.23 1.76
CA LEU A 198 4.15 -1.36 0.61
C LEU A 198 5.66 -1.18 0.41
N LEU A 199 6.40 -0.93 1.49
CA LEU A 199 7.85 -0.77 1.46
C LEU A 199 8.55 -2.05 0.95
N ALA A 200 8.10 -3.21 1.40
CA ALA A 200 8.62 -4.50 0.94
C ALA A 200 8.33 -4.72 -0.55
N VAL A 201 7.11 -4.42 -1.01
CA VAL A 201 6.70 -4.54 -2.42
C VAL A 201 7.51 -3.59 -3.32
N ARG A 202 7.67 -2.32 -2.94
CA ARG A 202 8.51 -1.37 -3.71
C ARG A 202 9.97 -1.82 -3.78
N ARG A 203 10.52 -2.39 -2.70
CA ARG A 203 11.88 -2.97 -2.72
C ARG A 203 11.99 -4.22 -3.58
N LEU A 204 10.96 -5.07 -3.60
CA LEU A 204 10.90 -6.22 -4.50
C LEU A 204 10.83 -5.77 -5.97
N ALA A 205 10.05 -4.73 -6.27
CA ALA A 205 9.99 -4.12 -7.60
C ALA A 205 11.35 -3.55 -8.02
N ALA A 206 11.97 -2.74 -7.15
CA ALA A 206 13.28 -2.15 -7.41
C ALA A 206 14.39 -3.19 -7.61
N ALA A 207 14.28 -4.36 -6.97
CA ALA A 207 15.18 -5.49 -7.15
C ALA A 207 14.84 -6.36 -8.38
N GLY A 208 13.84 -6.01 -9.18
CA GLY A 208 13.41 -6.77 -10.35
C GLY A 208 12.79 -8.13 -10.01
N LEU A 209 12.20 -8.27 -8.81
CA LEU A 209 11.65 -9.55 -8.31
C LEU A 209 10.14 -9.69 -8.51
N LEU A 210 9.49 -8.65 -9.05
CA LEU A 210 8.08 -8.67 -9.42
C LEU A 210 7.96 -8.63 -10.95
N ALA A 211 7.04 -9.43 -11.48
CA ALA A 211 6.67 -9.37 -12.88
C ALA A 211 6.00 -8.03 -13.19
N GLU A 212 6.27 -7.49 -14.38
CA GLU A 212 5.54 -6.32 -14.88
C GLU A 212 4.04 -6.66 -15.00
N PRO A 213 3.17 -5.66 -14.81
CA PRO A 213 1.76 -5.83 -15.10
C PRO A 213 1.62 -6.28 -16.55
N GLU A 214 1.02 -7.45 -16.78
CA GLU A 214 0.69 -7.87 -18.13
C GLU A 214 -0.17 -6.77 -18.75
N PRO A 215 0.25 -6.14 -19.88
CA PRO A 215 -0.54 -5.09 -20.49
C PRO A 215 -1.91 -5.66 -20.73
N ALA A 216 -2.94 -5.00 -20.17
CA ALA A 216 -4.32 -5.47 -20.23
C ALA A 216 -4.59 -5.93 -21.65
N GLY A 217 -4.74 -7.26 -21.81
CA GLY A 217 -4.76 -7.86 -23.13
C GLY A 217 -5.78 -7.12 -23.97
N LEU A 218 -5.32 -6.48 -25.05
CA LEU A 218 -6.20 -5.93 -26.07
C LEU A 218 -7.28 -6.99 -26.31
N PRO A 219 -8.57 -6.60 -26.32
CA PRO A 219 -9.66 -7.57 -26.42
C PRO A 219 -9.32 -8.52 -27.55
N LYS A 220 -9.09 -9.80 -27.21
CA LYS A 220 -8.84 -10.84 -28.22
C LYS A 220 -10.01 -10.72 -29.16
N ARG A 221 -9.74 -10.27 -30.39
CA ARG A 221 -10.73 -10.12 -31.46
C ARG A 221 -11.53 -11.41 -31.42
N GLY A 222 -12.77 -11.32 -30.96
CA GLY A 222 -13.62 -12.50 -30.80
C GLY A 222 -13.56 -13.27 -32.10
N GLN A 223 -13.48 -14.60 -32.01
CA GLN A 223 -13.70 -15.48 -33.14
C GLN A 223 -15.17 -15.33 -33.59
N HIS A 224 -15.51 -14.16 -34.12
CA HIS A 224 -16.74 -13.89 -34.83
C HIS A 224 -16.39 -14.01 -36.30
N ALA A 225 -16.81 -15.14 -36.87
CA ALA A 225 -16.94 -15.42 -38.29
C ALA A 225 -15.68 -15.18 -39.15
N ALA A 226 -15.08 -16.29 -39.58
CA ALA A 226 -14.48 -16.35 -40.90
C ALA A 226 -15.54 -16.01 -41.96
N ALA A 227 -15.73 -14.73 -42.23
CA ALA A 227 -16.51 -14.24 -43.36
C ALA A 227 -15.71 -13.09 -43.99
N GLY A 228 -15.06 -13.39 -45.12
CA GLY A 228 -14.43 -12.39 -45.97
C GLY A 228 -12.97 -12.07 -45.67
N ARG A 229 -12.08 -13.06 -45.62
CA ARG A 229 -10.70 -12.80 -46.06
C ARG A 229 -10.72 -12.78 -47.60
N PRO A 230 -10.30 -11.68 -48.26
CA PRO A 230 -10.07 -11.72 -49.71
C PRO A 230 -9.01 -12.79 -50.01
N PRO A 231 -9.09 -13.48 -51.15
CA PRO A 231 -8.16 -14.54 -51.50
C PRO A 231 -6.72 -14.02 -51.45
N HIS A 232 -5.85 -14.80 -50.82
CA HIS A 232 -4.42 -14.54 -50.71
C HIS A 232 -3.82 -14.54 -52.12
N ASP A 233 -3.33 -13.39 -52.59
CA ASP A 233 -2.60 -13.29 -53.85
C ASP A 233 -1.22 -13.94 -53.69
N PRO A 234 -0.89 -15.04 -54.39
CA PRO A 234 0.39 -15.72 -54.25
C PRO A 234 1.59 -14.89 -54.73
N GLY A 235 1.36 -13.77 -55.43
CA GLY A 235 2.41 -12.87 -55.94
C GLY A 235 2.78 -11.71 -55.02
N ALA A 236 2.11 -11.53 -53.88
CA ALA A 236 2.38 -10.40 -52.98
C ALA A 236 3.66 -10.64 -52.15
N ALA A 237 4.69 -9.84 -52.39
CA ALA A 237 5.91 -9.87 -51.57
C ALA A 237 5.59 -9.55 -50.10
N PRO A 238 6.13 -10.32 -49.13
CA PRO A 238 5.87 -10.06 -47.71
C PRO A 238 6.40 -8.68 -47.32
N GLN A 239 5.51 -7.80 -46.85
CA GLN A 239 5.91 -6.52 -46.29
C GLN A 239 6.50 -6.74 -44.88
N PRO A 240 7.70 -6.24 -44.60
CA PRO A 240 8.31 -6.40 -43.28
C PRO A 240 7.53 -5.61 -42.22
N LEU A 241 7.27 -6.25 -41.08
CA LEU A 241 6.81 -5.58 -39.87
C LEU A 241 7.99 -4.86 -39.21
N GLY A 242 8.18 -3.59 -39.58
CA GLY A 242 9.14 -2.69 -38.95
C GLY A 242 9.86 -1.79 -39.95
N PRO A 243 10.46 -0.68 -39.48
CA PRO A 243 11.35 0.12 -40.32
C PRO A 243 12.49 -0.78 -40.84
N PRO A 244 12.94 -0.58 -42.08
CA PRO A 244 13.98 -1.42 -42.67
C PRO A 244 15.25 -1.34 -41.83
N VAL A 245 15.79 -2.49 -41.42
CA VAL A 245 17.14 -2.56 -40.84
C VAL A 245 18.12 -2.32 -41.97
N THR A 246 18.38 -1.05 -42.26
CA THR A 246 19.49 -0.65 -43.10
C THR A 246 20.75 -0.93 -42.30
N GLY A 247 21.66 -1.76 -42.81
CA GLY A 247 23.01 -1.91 -42.26
C GLY A 247 23.84 -0.64 -42.47
N ASP A 248 23.23 0.54 -42.30
CA ASP A 248 23.83 1.84 -42.47
C ASP A 248 24.93 1.98 -41.40
N PRO A 249 26.19 2.27 -41.79
CA PRO A 249 27.27 2.48 -40.84
C PRO A 249 26.95 3.56 -39.78
N THR A 250 26.00 4.45 -40.05
CA THR A 250 25.51 5.45 -39.09
C THR A 250 24.78 4.82 -37.90
N ASP A 251 24.01 3.76 -38.12
CA ASP A 251 23.28 3.03 -37.07
C ASP A 251 24.24 2.21 -36.20
N LEU A 252 25.26 1.61 -36.82
CA LEU A 252 26.32 0.91 -36.09
C LEU A 252 27.13 1.88 -35.20
N ALA A 253 27.46 3.07 -35.73
CA ALA A 253 28.15 4.10 -34.98
C ALA A 253 27.32 4.67 -33.82
N LEU A 254 25.98 4.70 -33.96
CA LEU A 254 25.08 5.05 -32.86
C LEU A 254 25.10 3.98 -31.76
N LEU A 255 25.01 2.70 -32.14
CA LEU A 255 25.03 1.57 -31.19
C LEU A 255 26.36 1.46 -30.43
N MET A 256 27.49 1.70 -31.11
CA MET A 256 28.80 1.72 -30.45
C MET A 256 28.95 2.88 -29.46
N ARG A 257 28.38 4.06 -29.78
CA ARG A 257 28.35 5.21 -28.86
C ARG A 257 27.48 4.94 -27.64
N LEU A 258 26.32 4.31 -27.84
CA LEU A 258 25.42 3.95 -26.74
C LEU A 258 26.05 2.91 -25.80
N LYS A 259 26.70 1.88 -26.37
CA LYS A 259 27.45 0.89 -25.60
C LYS A 259 28.53 1.55 -24.73
N LYS A 260 29.33 2.45 -25.33
CA LYS A 260 30.38 3.17 -24.61
C LYS A 260 29.82 4.03 -23.47
N ALA A 261 28.73 4.74 -23.71
CA ALA A 261 28.08 5.56 -22.68
C ALA A 261 27.52 4.72 -21.53
N LEU A 262 27.05 3.50 -21.78
CA LEU A 262 26.58 2.57 -20.75
C LEU A 262 27.74 1.95 -19.96
N GLU A 263 28.87 1.66 -20.61
CA GLU A 263 30.08 1.17 -19.93
C GLU A 263 30.70 2.24 -19.01
N GLU A 264 30.57 3.54 -19.34
CA GLU A 264 31.03 4.65 -18.50
C GLU A 264 30.11 4.95 -17.29
N LEU A 265 28.92 4.34 -17.24
CA LEU A 265 27.95 4.47 -16.14
C LEU A 265 27.98 3.29 -15.15
N SER A 266 28.79 2.25 -15.43
CA SER A 266 29.03 1.10 -14.55
C SER A 266 30.33 1.24 -13.76
#